data_AF-W4G261-F1
#
_entry.id   AF-W4G261-F1
#
_cell.length_a   1.000
_cell.length_b   1.000
_cell.length_c   1.000
_cell.angle_alpha   90.00
_cell.angle_beta   90.00
_cell.angle_gamma   90.00
#
_symmetry.space_group_name_H-M   'P 1'
#
loop_
_entity.id
_entity.type
_entity.pdbx_description
1 polymer ?
#
loop_
_entity_poly.entity_id
_entity_poly.type
_entity_poly.pdbx_seq_one_letter_code
_entity_poly.pdbx_strand_id
1 'polypeptide(L)' 'MPITQTDGAMLLSLAKTMRQRQFVLALLATQHVERPLIPEVRFNLDDMTDANAVLDYRFDVVGIRKLGYYLGLPAVV' A
#
# COMPACT_ATOMS: atom_id res chain seq x y z
N MET A 1 17.88 -9.83 3.03
CA MET A 1 18.49 -9.13 4.19
C MET A 1 18.36 -7.64 3.97
N PRO A 2 17.88 -6.86 4.95
CA PRO A 2 17.95 -5.41 4.88
C PRO A 2 19.42 -4.97 4.94
N ILE A 3 19.83 -4.07 4.05
CA ILE A 3 21.15 -3.44 4.08
C ILE A 3 21.23 -2.63 5.38
N THR A 4 22.21 -2.90 6.23
CA THR A 4 22.35 -2.17 7.50
C THR A 4 22.93 -0.78 7.25
N GLN A 5 22.79 0.16 8.20
CA GLN A 5 23.37 1.51 8.05
C GLN A 5 24.89 1.46 7.80
N THR A 6 25.58 0.48 8.40
CA THR A 6 27.00 0.20 8.17
C THR A 6 27.29 -0.19 6.71
N ASP A 7 26.44 -1.01 6.11
CA ASP A 7 26.58 -1.41 4.70
C ASP A 7 26.32 -0.23 3.76
N GLY A 8 25.33 0.62 4.10
CA GLY A 8 25.04 1.85 3.35
C GLY A 8 26.20 2.85 3.37
N ALA A 9 26.86 3.01 4.53
CA ALA A 9 28.04 3.84 4.67
C ALA A 9 29.24 3.31 3.86
N MET A 10 29.42 1.97 3.80
CA MET A 10 30.42 1.35 2.93
C MET A 10 30.11 1.54 1.45
N LEU A 11 28.84 1.46 1.04
CA LEU A 11 28.43 1.71 -0.34
C LEU A 11 28.66 3.18 -0.75
N LEU A 12 28.46 4.13 0.18
CA LEU A 12 28.76 5.54 -0.02
C LEU A 12 30.25 5.82 -0.22
N SER A 13 31.13 5.12 0.50
CA SER A 13 32.58 5.27 0.35
C SER A 13 33.11 4.67 -0.96
N LEU A 14 32.40 3.67 -1.50
CA LEU A 14 32.70 3.06 -2.80
C LEU A 14 32.13 3.85 -3.99
N ALA A 15 31.18 4.77 -3.76
CA ALA A 15 30.54 5.57 -4.81
C ALA A 15 31.46 6.71 -5.28
N LYS A 16 32.01 6.56 -6.49
CA LYS A 16 32.97 7.52 -7.08
C LYS A 16 32.32 8.61 -7.92
N THR A 17 31.09 8.39 -8.39
CA THR A 17 30.36 9.34 -9.24
C THR A 17 29.14 9.93 -8.53
N MET A 18 28.71 11.13 -8.93
CA MET A 18 27.51 11.78 -8.37
C MET A 18 26.25 10.91 -8.51
N ARG A 19 26.10 10.23 -9.66
CA ARG A 19 24.96 9.35 -9.92
C ARG A 19 24.93 8.14 -8.97
N GLN A 20 26.09 7.55 -8.69
CA GLN A 20 26.20 6.46 -7.72
C GLN A 20 25.90 6.94 -6.30
N ARG A 21 26.42 8.11 -5.91
CA ARG A 21 26.15 8.70 -4.59
C ARG A 21 24.66 8.99 -4.40
N GLN A 22 24.00 9.58 -5.40
CA GLN A 22 22.55 9.80 -5.38
C GLN A 22 21.75 8.51 -5.27
N PHE A 23 22.16 7.45 -5.96
CA PHE A 23 21.50 6.15 -5.85
C PHE A 23 21.62 5.56 -4.44
N VAL A 24 22.82 5.56 -3.85
CA VAL A 24 23.01 5.04 -2.47
C VAL A 24 22.27 5.88 -1.44
N LEU A 25 22.24 7.21 -1.58
CA LEU A 25 21.45 8.08 -0.71
C LEU A 25 19.94 7.81 -0.82
N ALA A 26 19.43 7.61 -2.04
CA ALA A 26 18.03 7.27 -2.24
C ALA A 26 17.69 5.92 -1.59
N LEU A 27 18.58 4.93 -1.73
CA LEU A 27 18.42 3.62 -1.10
C LEU A 27 18.36 3.74 0.43
N LEU A 28 19.27 4.48 1.05
CA LEU A 28 19.26 4.73 2.50
C LEU A 28 17.99 5.46 2.96
N ALA A 29 17.52 6.45 2.19
CA ALA A 29 16.28 7.16 2.49
C ALA A 29 15.06 6.22 2.49
N THR A 30 14.99 5.25 1.57
CA THR A 30 13.87 4.28 1.54
C THR A 30 13.82 3.33 2.73
N GLN A 31 14.92 3.17 3.47
CA GLN A 31 14.94 2.34 4.68
C GLN A 31 14.31 3.04 5.89
N HIS A 32 14.37 4.37 5.93
CA HIS A 32 13.82 5.17 7.01
C HIS A 32 12.36 5.54 6.81
N VAL A 33 11.83 5.36 5.60
CA VAL A 33 10.39 5.48 5.35
C VAL A 33 9.76 4.15 5.74
N GLU A 34 9.21 4.09 6.95
CA GLU A 34 8.30 3.00 7.31
C GLU A 34 7.18 2.99 6.27
N ARG A 35 6.95 1.82 5.66
CA ARG A 35 5.79 1.66 4.79
C ARG A 35 4.56 1.91 5.66
N PRO A 36 3.58 2.71 5.20
CA PRO A 36 2.34 2.84 5.94
C PRO A 36 1.79 1.43 6.16
N LEU A 37 1.42 1.11 7.40
CA LEU A 37 0.68 -0.10 7.69
C LEU A 37 -0.61 -0.01 6.88
N ILE A 38 -0.69 -0.75 5.77
CA ILE A 38 -1.93 -0.90 5.04
C ILE A 38 -2.80 -1.76 5.95
N PRO A 39 -3.89 -1.21 6.51
CA PRO A 39 -4.75 -1.99 7.38
C PRO A 39 -5.29 -3.17 6.56
N GLU A 40 -5.31 -4.35 7.16
CA GLU A 40 -5.93 -5.54 6.55
C GLU A 40 -7.47 -5.47 6.61
N VAL A 41 -8.03 -4.28 6.40
CA VAL A 41 -9.47 -4.07 6.29
C VAL A 41 -9.83 -4.29 4.83
N ARG A 42 -10.25 -5.52 4.53
CA ARG A 42 -10.83 -5.85 3.23
C ARG A 42 -12.30 -5.45 3.26
N PHE A 43 -12.77 -4.90 2.16
CA PHE A 43 -14.19 -4.66 1.96
C PHE A 43 -14.89 -6.01 1.77
N ASN A 44 -15.46 -6.57 2.85
CA ASN A 44 -16.20 -7.82 2.82
C ASN A 44 -17.70 -7.53 2.82
N LEU A 45 -18.36 -7.75 1.68
CA LEU A 45 -19.81 -7.61 1.56
C LEU A 45 -20.57 -8.78 2.20
N ASP A 46 -19.94 -9.94 2.37
CA ASP A 46 -20.62 -11.13 2.87
C ASP A 46 -20.83 -11.08 4.40
N ASP A 47 -19.97 -10.38 5.13
CA ASP A 47 -20.13 -10.09 6.57
C ASP A 47 -20.91 -8.80 6.85
N MET A 48 -21.34 -8.07 5.80
CA MET A 48 -22.03 -6.79 5.93
C MET A 48 -23.55 -6.98 5.96
N THR A 49 -24.22 -6.40 6.95
CA THR A 49 -25.69 -6.33 6.95
C THR A 49 -26.18 -5.16 6.10
N ASP A 50 -27.40 -5.26 5.55
CA ASP A 50 -27.99 -4.15 4.79
C ASP A 50 -28.10 -2.86 5.61
N ALA A 51 -28.38 -2.96 6.91
CA ALA A 51 -28.46 -1.80 7.79
C ALA A 51 -27.11 -1.06 7.88
N ASN A 52 -26.01 -1.81 8.05
CA ASN A 52 -24.66 -1.24 8.10
C ASN A 52 -24.26 -0.67 6.72
N ALA A 53 -24.57 -1.38 5.64
CA ALA A 53 -24.29 -0.92 4.28
C ALA A 53 -25.00 0.42 3.99
N VAL A 54 -26.25 0.57 4.40
CA VAL A 54 -27.02 1.81 4.23
C VAL A 54 -26.46 2.95 5.08
N LEU A 55 -25.99 2.67 6.30
CA LEU A 55 -25.37 3.68 7.17
C LEU A 55 -24.05 4.19 6.59
N ASP A 56 -23.16 3.28 6.19
CA ASP A 56 -21.79 3.59 5.78
C ASP A 56 -21.71 4.09 4.33
N TYR A 57 -22.49 3.50 3.42
CA TYR A 57 -22.38 3.72 1.98
C TYR A 57 -23.64 4.28 1.33
N ARG A 58 -24.75 4.41 2.06
CA ARG A 58 -26.07 4.86 1.54
C ARG A 58 -26.68 3.92 0.50
N PHE A 59 -26.15 2.70 0.38
CA PHE A 59 -26.66 1.64 -0.49
C PHE A 59 -26.83 0.36 0.33
N ASP A 60 -27.80 -0.48 -0.05
CA ASP A 60 -27.90 -1.85 0.43
C ASP A 60 -26.80 -2.73 -0.18
N VAL A 61 -26.60 -3.95 0.36
CA VAL A 61 -25.56 -4.87 -0.14
C VAL A 61 -25.77 -5.17 -1.63
N VAL A 62 -27.03 -5.30 -2.07
CA VAL A 62 -27.39 -5.52 -3.47
C VAL A 62 -27.04 -4.31 -4.34
N GLY A 63 -27.32 -3.09 -3.88
CA GLY A 63 -26.98 -1.85 -4.55
C GLY A 63 -25.48 -1.68 -4.75
N ILE A 64 -24.68 -1.98 -3.72
CA ILE A 64 -23.21 -1.94 -3.83
C ILE A 64 -22.71 -2.97 -4.84
N ARG A 65 -23.26 -4.19 -4.84
CA ARG A 65 -22.88 -5.24 -5.79
C ARG A 65 -23.19 -4.85 -7.24
N LYS A 66 -24.36 -4.24 -7.48
CA LYS A 66 -24.74 -3.69 -8.80
C LYS A 66 -23.81 -2.57 -9.23
N LEU A 67 -23.46 -1.68 -8.31
CA LEU A 67 -22.58 -0.55 -8.57
C LEU A 67 -21.16 -1.04 -8.96
N GLY A 68 -20.64 -2.04 -8.26
CA GLY A 68 -19.38 -2.70 -8.64
C GLY A 68 -19.43 -3.32 -10.03
N TYR A 69 -20.53 -3.98 -10.38
CA TYR A 69 -20.75 -4.53 -11.73
C TYR A 69 -20.76 -3.45 -12.81
N TYR A 70 -21.51 -2.36 -12.62
CA TYR A 70 -21.62 -1.29 -13.61
C TYR A 70 -20.32 -0.49 -13.79
N LEU A 71 -19.53 -0.35 -12.73
CA LEU A 71 -18.23 0.33 -12.78
C LEU A 71 -17.10 -0.59 -13.26
N GLY A 72 -17.36 -1.88 -13.51
CA GLY A 72 -16.35 -2.84 -13.91
C GLY A 72 -15.27 -3.09 -12.85
N LEU A 73 -15.62 -2.91 -11.57
CA LEU A 73 -14.69 -3.20 -10.49
C LEU A 73 -14.50 -4.73 -10.39
N PRO A 74 -13.25 -5.23 -10.35
CA PRO A 74 -13.01 -6.65 -10.15
C PRO A 74 -13.64 -7.06 -8.82
N ALA A 75 -14.40 -8.16 -8.82
CA ALA A 75 -14.90 -8.74 -7.60
C ALA A 75 -13.69 -9.10 -6.72
N VAL A 76 -13.53 -8.40 -5.60
CA VAL A 76 -12.58 -8.79 -4.57
C VAL A 76 -13.23 -9.99 -3.87
N VAL A 77 -12.85 -11.19 -4.31
CA VAL A 77 -13.19 -12.47 -3.65
C VAL A 77 -12.30 -12.65 -2.45
#